data_AF-A0A4R6JCH2-F1
#
_entry.id   AF-A0A4R6JCH2-F1
#
_cell.length_a   1.000
_cell.length_b   1.000
_cell.length_c   1.000
_cell.angle_alpha   90.00
_cell.angle_beta   90.00
_cell.angle_gamma   90.00
#
_symmetry.space_group_name_H-M   'P 1'
#
loop_
_entity.id
_entity.type
_entity.pdbx_description
1 polymer ?
#
loop_
_entity_poly.entity_id
_entity_poly.type
_entity_poly.pdbx_seq_one_letter_code
_entity_poly.pdbx_strand_id
1 'polypeptide(L)'
;MDVHGDKAQRELPEVDPGLAAAALVVYAHRHEVVHLLYAAVDEADAVHRIAQLLRIDESTVGRVLLQPLRWMLPQFRDELAALAGRSAAEPQPAVPAVLPESAPPEPVGLTTD
;
A
#
# COMPACT_ATOMS: atom_id res chain seq x y z
N MET A 1 -11.13 34.30 -16.61
CA MET A 1 -11.33 34.17 -15.15
C MET A 1 -11.13 32.70 -14.85
N ASP A 2 -9.87 32.34 -14.63
CA ASP A 2 -9.46 30.94 -14.54
C ASP A 2 -9.60 30.48 -13.10
N VAL A 3 -10.68 29.76 -12.84
CA VAL A 3 -10.98 29.20 -11.51
C VAL A 3 -9.95 28.11 -11.18
N HIS A 4 -8.90 28.51 -10.48
CA HIS A 4 -7.82 27.67 -9.97
C HIS A 4 -8.32 26.74 -8.84
N GLY A 5 -9.23 25.81 -9.15
CA GLY A 5 -9.84 24.92 -8.15
C GLY A 5 -10.39 23.59 -8.68
N ASP A 6 -11.01 23.56 -9.87
CA ASP A 6 -11.80 22.38 -10.30
C ASP A 6 -10.96 21.11 -10.57
N LYS A 7 -9.69 21.26 -10.97
CA LYS A 7 -8.80 20.12 -11.26
C LYS A 7 -8.13 19.49 -10.03
N ALA A 8 -7.84 20.28 -8.98
CA ALA A 8 -7.18 19.77 -7.77
C ALA A 8 -8.13 19.02 -6.80
N GLN A 9 -9.41 18.90 -7.13
CA GLN A 9 -10.44 18.28 -6.29
C GLN A 9 -10.92 16.91 -6.76
N ARG A 10 -10.63 16.50 -8.01
CA ARG A 10 -11.10 15.22 -8.59
C ARG A 10 -10.04 14.13 -8.69
N GLU A 11 -8.77 14.48 -8.61
CA GLU A 11 -7.69 13.51 -8.57
C GLU A 11 -7.25 13.40 -7.11
N LEU A 12 -7.36 12.21 -6.50
CA LEU A 12 -6.44 11.92 -5.41
C LEU A 12 -5.03 12.14 -5.98
N PRO A 13 -4.11 12.80 -5.24
CA PRO A 13 -2.71 12.86 -5.65
C PRO A 13 -2.17 11.44 -5.84
N GLU A 14 -0.96 11.31 -6.38
CA GLU A 14 -0.32 10.02 -6.63
C GLU A 14 -0.06 9.26 -5.31
N VAL A 15 -1.11 8.59 -4.84
CA VAL A 15 -1.23 8.01 -3.51
C VAL A 15 -0.77 6.57 -3.60
N ASP A 16 0.29 6.31 -2.85
CA ASP A 16 0.81 4.99 -2.55
C ASP A 16 -0.35 4.01 -2.22
N PRO A 17 -0.54 2.93 -2.99
CA PRO A 17 -1.57 1.93 -2.74
C PRO A 17 -1.53 1.34 -1.33
N GLY A 18 -0.33 1.21 -0.73
CA GLY A 18 -0.17 0.77 0.66
C GLY A 18 -0.75 1.76 1.67
N LEU A 19 -0.58 3.07 1.42
CA LEU A 19 -1.18 4.13 2.22
C LEU A 19 -2.71 4.15 2.12
N ALA A 20 -3.27 3.91 0.92
CA ALA A 20 -4.72 3.78 0.74
C ALA A 20 -5.28 2.55 1.48
N ALA A 21 -4.56 1.41 1.45
CA ALA A 21 -4.92 0.22 2.22
C ALA A 21 -4.89 0.49 3.74
N ALA A 22 -3.85 1.15 4.24
CA ALA A 22 -3.74 1.53 5.64
C ALA A 22 -4.86 2.50 6.08
N ALA A 23 -5.22 3.46 5.23
CA ALA A 23 -6.36 4.36 5.47
C ALA A 23 -7.69 3.61 5.59
N LEU A 24 -7.93 2.56 4.81
CA LEU A 24 -9.11 1.70 4.94
C LEU A 24 -9.12 0.90 6.26
N VAL A 25 -7.96 0.45 6.74
CA VAL A 25 -7.83 -0.23 8.04
C VAL A 25 -8.10 0.74 9.21
N VAL A 26 -7.59 1.97 9.12
CA VAL A 26 -7.92 3.06 10.06
C VAL A 26 -9.41 3.40 10.03
N TYR A 27 -10.03 3.49 8.85
CA TYR A 27 -11.46 3.74 8.69
C TYR A 27 -12.35 2.65 9.29
N ALA A 28 -11.94 1.38 9.18
CA ALA A 28 -12.65 0.26 9.78
C ALA A 28 -12.74 0.39 11.31
N HIS A 29 -11.67 0.88 11.96
CA HIS A 29 -11.54 1.07 13.40
C HIS A 29 -11.65 2.55 13.83
N ARG A 30 -12.35 3.38 13.04
CA ARG A 30 -12.36 4.84 13.21
C ARG A 30 -12.82 5.31 14.59
N HIS A 31 -13.67 4.54 15.27
CA HIS A 31 -14.16 4.92 16.60
C HIS A 31 -13.08 4.68 17.66
N GLU A 32 -12.44 3.52 17.62
CA GLU A 32 -11.32 3.13 18.47
C GLU A 32 -10.11 4.07 18.26
N VAL A 33 -9.79 4.38 16.99
CA VAL A 33 -8.72 5.32 16.63
C VAL A 33 -9.02 6.73 17.18
N VAL A 34 -10.26 7.23 17.04
CA VAL A 34 -10.64 8.54 17.62
C VAL A 34 -10.54 8.51 19.16
N HIS A 35 -10.95 7.43 19.81
CA HIS A 35 -10.77 7.29 21.27
C HIS A 35 -9.29 7.28 21.69
N LEU A 36 -8.41 6.61 20.93
CA LEU A 36 -6.97 6.63 21.19
C LEU A 36 -6.36 8.02 20.97
N LEU A 37 -6.75 8.75 19.92
CA LEU A 37 -6.31 10.12 19.66
C LEU A 37 -6.68 11.08 20.81
N TYR A 38 -7.88 10.94 21.39
CA TYR A 38 -8.31 11.75 22.55
C TYR A 38 -7.72 11.32 23.89
N ALA A 39 -7.24 10.08 24.00
CA ALA A 39 -6.69 9.52 25.25
C ALA A 39 -5.15 9.55 25.31
N ALA A 40 -4.49 9.90 24.22
CA ALA A 40 -3.04 9.98 24.13
C ALA A 40 -2.48 11.20 24.87
N VAL A 41 -1.27 11.06 25.41
CA VAL A 41 -0.54 12.16 26.10
C VAL A 41 0.07 13.13 25.09
N ASP A 42 0.54 12.62 23.96
CA ASP A 42 1.13 13.37 22.86
C ASP A 42 0.95 12.63 21.51
N GLU A 43 1.46 13.20 20.42
CA GLU A 43 1.35 12.65 19.07
C GLU A 43 2.06 11.30 18.92
N ALA A 44 3.20 11.09 19.59
CA ALA A 44 3.96 9.85 19.50
C ALA A 44 3.25 8.71 20.25
N ASP A 45 2.71 8.99 21.44
CA ASP A 45 1.85 8.08 22.20
C ASP A 45 0.59 7.68 21.40
N ALA A 46 -0.02 8.63 20.68
CA ALA A 46 -1.16 8.35 19.79
C ALA A 46 -0.77 7.42 18.64
N VAL A 47 0.29 7.76 17.90
CA VAL A 47 0.79 6.97 16.76
C VAL A 47 1.15 5.55 17.20
N HIS A 48 1.88 5.40 18.31
CA HIS A 48 2.26 4.10 18.87
C HIS A 48 1.04 3.23 19.22
N ARG A 49 0.05 3.81 19.93
CA ARG A 49 -1.17 3.06 20.31
C ARG A 49 -1.99 2.63 19.10
N ILE A 50 -2.12 3.49 18.09
CA ILE A 50 -2.86 3.19 16.86
C ILE A 50 -2.12 2.11 16.06
N ALA A 51 -0.79 2.17 15.96
CA ALA A 51 0.03 1.13 15.34
C ALA A 51 -0.14 -0.23 16.02
N GLN A 52 -0.13 -0.27 17.35
CA GLN A 52 -0.36 -1.49 18.14
C GLN A 52 -1.77 -2.06 17.97
N LEU A 53 -2.80 -1.20 17.93
CA LEU A 53 -4.19 -1.60 17.69
C LEU A 53 -4.35 -2.23 16.30
N LEU A 54 -3.82 -1.57 15.26
CA LEU A 54 -4.08 -1.88 13.86
C LEU A 54 -3.06 -2.85 13.24
N ARG A 55 -1.98 -3.17 13.95
CA ARG A 55 -0.87 -4.04 13.50
C ARG A 55 -0.21 -3.56 12.21
N ILE A 56 -0.07 -2.24 12.07
CA ILE A 56 0.65 -1.56 10.99
C ILE A 56 1.79 -0.71 11.56
N ASP A 57 2.77 -0.40 10.72
CA ASP A 57 3.96 0.36 11.13
C ASP A 57 3.65 1.81 11.55
N GLU A 58 4.35 2.33 12.55
CA GLU A 58 4.16 3.68 13.10
C GLU A 58 4.37 4.79 12.06
N SER A 59 5.34 4.64 11.14
CA SER A 59 5.53 5.61 10.05
C SER A 59 4.36 5.60 9.06
N THR A 60 3.72 4.44 8.87
CA THR A 60 2.51 4.32 8.05
C THR A 60 1.31 4.96 8.74
N VAL A 61 1.13 4.75 10.05
CA VAL A 61 0.12 5.44 10.84
C VAL A 61 0.30 6.95 10.76
N GLY A 62 1.51 7.47 10.97
CA GLY A 62 1.81 8.90 10.83
C GLY A 62 1.45 9.44 9.44
N ARG A 63 1.84 8.72 8.37
CA ARG A 63 1.46 9.10 6.98
C ARG A 63 -0.06 9.10 6.77
N VAL A 64 -0.83 8.20 7.39
CA VAL A 64 -2.30 8.17 7.30
C VAL A 64 -2.93 9.33 8.09
N LEU A 65 -2.45 9.63 9.30
CA LEU A 65 -2.96 10.73 10.11
C LEU A 65 -2.70 12.12 9.48
N LEU A 66 -1.68 12.23 8.63
CA LEU A 66 -1.42 13.42 7.82
C LEU A 66 -2.35 13.56 6.59
N GLN A 67 -3.21 12.58 6.29
CA GLN A 67 -4.11 12.66 5.14
C GLN A 67 -5.34 13.54 5.41
N PRO A 68 -5.94 14.15 4.37
CA PRO A 68 -7.11 15.00 4.55
C PRO A 68 -8.29 14.20 5.13
N LEU A 69 -8.92 14.72 6.19
CA LEU A 69 -10.06 14.10 6.89
C LEU A 69 -11.22 13.65 5.97
N ARG A 70 -11.32 14.20 4.76
CA ARG A 70 -12.28 13.74 3.73
C ARG A 70 -12.14 12.25 3.40
N TRP A 71 -10.95 11.65 3.54
CA TRP A 71 -10.74 10.20 3.36
C TRP A 71 -11.52 9.35 4.38
N MET A 72 -11.89 9.94 5.52
CA MET A 72 -12.73 9.28 6.54
C MET A 72 -14.23 9.44 6.26
N LEU A 73 -14.63 9.95 5.09
CA LEU A 73 -16.03 10.05 4.68
C LEU A 73 -16.42 8.85 3.79
N PRO A 74 -17.65 8.29 3.94
CA PRO A 74 -18.07 7.10 3.19
C PRO A 74 -17.92 7.21 1.67
N GLN A 75 -18.13 8.40 1.09
CA GLN A 75 -18.07 8.59 -0.36
C GLN A 75 -16.68 8.39 -0.99
N PHE A 76 -15.59 8.45 -0.22
CA PHE A 76 -14.23 8.21 -0.71
C PHE A 76 -13.78 6.75 -0.50
N ARG A 77 -14.61 5.91 0.14
CA ARG A 77 -14.24 4.53 0.47
C ARG A 77 -13.98 3.68 -0.78
N ASP A 78 -14.84 3.78 -1.78
CA ASP A 78 -14.72 2.96 -3.00
C ASP A 78 -13.52 3.40 -3.85
N GLU A 79 -13.20 4.69 -3.83
CA GLU A 79 -12.01 5.25 -4.48
C GLU A 79 -10.71 4.81 -3.79
N LEU A 80 -10.67 4.83 -2.45
CA LEU A 80 -9.57 4.27 -1.66
C LEU A 80 -9.41 2.76 -1.84
N ALA A 81 -10.52 2.02 -1.96
CA ALA A 81 -10.52 0.58 -2.23
C ALA A 81 -9.98 0.25 -3.63
N ALA A 82 -10.36 1.04 -4.64
CA ALA A 82 -9.80 0.92 -5.98
C ALA A 82 -8.29 1.23 -5.97
N LEU A 83 -7.86 2.27 -5.26
CA LEU A 83 -6.45 2.62 -5.06
C LEU A 83 -5.64 1.48 -4.41
N ALA A 84 -6.11 0.95 -3.28
CA ALA A 84 -5.49 -0.17 -2.59
C ALA A 84 -5.39 -1.42 -3.47
N GLY A 85 -6.43 -1.69 -4.27
CA GLY A 85 -6.48 -2.79 -5.22
C GLY A 85 -5.43 -2.72 -6.33
N ARG A 86 -4.95 -1.52 -6.70
CA ARG A 86 -3.89 -1.36 -7.72
C ARG A 86 -2.56 -2.00 -7.30
N SER A 87 -2.25 -2.06 -6.01
CA SER A 87 -1.01 -2.69 -5.51
C SER A 87 -0.92 -4.19 -5.80
N ALA A 88 -2.06 -4.86 -5.93
CA ALA A 88 -2.13 -6.29 -6.20
C ALA A 88 -2.25 -6.62 -7.70
N ALA A 89 -2.33 -5.60 -8.55
CA ALA A 89 -2.72 -5.72 -9.96
C ALA A 89 -1.63 -5.32 -10.95
N GLU A 90 -0.42 -4.97 -10.51
CA GLU A 90 0.76 -4.90 -11.38
C GLU A 90 1.38 -6.29 -11.55
N PRO A 91 1.17 -6.99 -12.68
CA PRO A 91 2.05 -8.10 -13.02
C PRO A 91 3.45 -7.53 -13.22
N GLN A 92 4.38 -7.87 -12.32
CA GLN A 92 5.80 -7.71 -12.62
C GLN A 92 6.05 -8.36 -13.99
N PRO A 93 6.64 -7.66 -14.97
CA PRO A 93 6.97 -8.27 -16.24
C PRO A 93 7.92 -9.42 -15.95
N ALA A 94 7.46 -10.65 -16.19
CA ALA A 94 8.24 -11.84 -15.93
C ALA A 94 9.54 -11.75 -16.72
N VAL A 95 10.65 -11.51 -16.02
CA VAL A 95 11.99 -11.73 -16.57
C VAL A 95 12.01 -13.15 -17.10
N PRO A 96 12.19 -13.37 -18.42
CA PRO A 96 12.11 -14.71 -18.97
C PRO A 96 13.22 -15.54 -18.36
N ALA A 97 12.84 -16.53 -17.56
CA ALA A 97 13.77 -17.46 -16.95
C ALA A 97 14.46 -18.22 -18.08
N VAL A 98 15.72 -17.88 -18.33
CA VAL A 98 16.59 -18.64 -19.24
C VAL A 98 16.76 -20.03 -18.62
N LEU A 99 16.12 -21.02 -19.23
CA LEU A 99 16.22 -22.41 -18.83
C LEU A 99 17.66 -22.91 -19.01
N PRO A 100 18.32 -23.47 -17.99
CA PRO A 100 19.44 -24.37 -18.20
C PRO A 100 18.88 -25.69 -18.74
N GLU A 101 19.00 -25.90 -20.05
CA GLU A 101 18.65 -27.15 -20.72
C GLU A 101 19.42 -28.33 -20.12
N SER A 102 18.71 -29.37 -19.66
CA SER A 102 19.30 -30.50 -18.95
C SER A 102 19.20 -31.82 -19.73
N ALA A 103 20.25 -32.11 -20.51
CA ALA A 103 20.83 -33.45 -20.79
C ALA A 103 19.96 -34.52 -21.53
N PRO A 104 20.47 -35.75 -21.82
CA PRO A 104 21.81 -36.27 -22.16
C PRO A 104 21.79 -36.87 -23.63
N PRO A 105 22.64 -37.82 -24.12
CA PRO A 105 23.86 -38.49 -23.61
C PRO A 105 25.05 -38.51 -24.63
N GLU A 106 26.03 -39.41 -24.42
CA GLU A 106 27.23 -39.66 -25.25
C GLU A 106 27.05 -40.74 -26.35
N PRO A 107 28.03 -40.86 -27.27
CA PRO A 107 28.58 -42.17 -27.60
C PRO A 107 30.11 -42.26 -27.47
N VAL A 108 30.59 -43.41 -26.99
CA VAL A 108 32.01 -43.77 -26.82
C VAL A 108 32.73 -43.86 -28.17
N GLY A 109 33.82 -43.11 -28.32
CA GLY A 109 34.74 -43.16 -29.46
C GLY A 109 36.12 -43.69 -29.08
N LEU A 110 36.33 -44.99 -29.22
CA LEU A 110 37.64 -45.64 -29.10
C LEU A 110 38.58 -45.13 -30.21
N THR A 111 39.77 -44.61 -29.87
CA THR A 111 40.85 -44.43 -30.85
C THR A 111 42.20 -44.80 -30.26
N THR A 112 43.03 -45.40 -31.11
CA THR A 112 44.35 -45.95 -30.80
C THR A 112 45.37 -45.24 -31.68
N ASP A 113 46.44 -44.71 -31.10
CA ASP A 113 47.80 -44.66 -31.66
C ASP A 113 48.81 -44.47 -30.52
#